data_AF-A0A1Q8ZIG0-F1
#
_entry.id   AF-A0A1Q8ZIG0-F1
#
_cell.length_a   1.000
_cell.length_b   1.000
_cell.length_c   1.000
_cell.angle_alpha   90.00
_cell.angle_beta   90.00
_cell.angle_gamma   90.00
#
_symmetry.space_group_name_H-M   'P 1'
#
loop_
_entity.id
_entity.type
_entity.pdbx_description
1 polymer ?
#
loop_
_entity_poly.entity_id
_entity_poly.type
_entity_poly.pdbx_seq_one_letter_code
_entity_poly.pdbx_strand_id
1 'polypeptide(L)'
;MFPSRQFLEETMSRGFGATKPKRRAKKPSASQASKVRQCDVEAGSRFSPEEDWKVNCEKQALAWYAGVYNPLAEIEPERIRSIEADEEEWLFLARMIGWLEVDDELDALYFTAAPPAFDEVQADWYLRPVLTTFLEEPTPLKDVMADHPIPHQLVDQVIARYTKRLKWKPERITAFIREVTNKHSNELKNEDYAAILLELQRL
;
A
#
# COMPACT_ATOMS: atom_id res chain seq x y z
N MET A 1 -28.74 31.52 -51.97
CA MET A 1 -28.53 30.31 -52.79
C MET A 1 -27.91 29.23 -51.91
N PHE A 2 -28.74 28.29 -51.44
CA PHE A 2 -28.36 26.91 -51.10
C PHE A 2 -28.46 26.07 -52.39
N PRO A 3 -27.93 24.84 -52.53
CA PRO A 3 -27.81 23.77 -51.51
C PRO A 3 -26.45 23.00 -51.61
N SER A 4 -26.10 21.90 -50.93
CA SER A 4 -26.84 20.74 -50.45
C SER A 4 -26.08 19.97 -49.35
N ARG A 5 -26.87 19.38 -48.45
CA ARG A 5 -26.57 18.28 -47.52
C ARG A 5 -26.30 16.96 -48.24
N GLN A 6 -25.60 16.06 -47.55
CA GLN A 6 -25.86 14.60 -47.36
C GLN A 6 -24.81 14.16 -46.31
N PHE A 7 -25.07 13.69 -45.08
CA PHE A 7 -26.05 12.74 -44.53
C PHE A 7 -26.14 11.42 -45.28
N LEU A 8 -25.49 10.40 -44.71
CA LEU A 8 -25.93 9.01 -44.73
C LEU A 8 -25.57 8.39 -43.37
N GLU A 9 -26.64 8.12 -42.63
CA GLU A 9 -26.73 7.16 -41.52
C GLU A 9 -26.64 5.71 -42.06
N GLU A 10 -26.83 4.76 -41.13
CA GLU A 10 -27.14 3.33 -41.30
C GLU A 10 -25.92 2.39 -41.36
N THR A 11 -25.85 1.28 -40.61
CA THR A 11 -26.87 0.54 -39.85
C THR A 11 -26.21 -0.43 -38.86
N MET A 12 -26.98 -0.83 -37.85
CA MET A 12 -26.64 -1.82 -36.82
C MET A 12 -26.52 -3.29 -37.32
N SER A 13 -26.02 -4.14 -36.42
CA SER A 13 -26.44 -5.54 -36.17
C SER A 13 -25.59 -6.69 -36.75
N ARG A 14 -24.95 -7.44 -35.83
CA ARG A 14 -24.86 -8.93 -35.74
C ARG A 14 -23.76 -9.23 -34.70
N GLY A 15 -23.95 -9.99 -33.62
CA GLY A 15 -24.85 -11.11 -33.39
C GLY A 15 -24.04 -12.41 -33.38
N PHE A 16 -23.56 -12.83 -32.20
CA PHE A 16 -23.17 -14.21 -31.84
C PHE A 16 -23.34 -14.29 -30.32
N GLY A 17 -24.12 -15.17 -29.70
CA GLY A 17 -24.75 -16.40 -30.12
C GLY A 17 -24.76 -17.30 -28.89
N ALA A 18 -25.80 -17.17 -28.05
CA ALA A 18 -26.03 -18.05 -26.92
C ALA A 18 -26.48 -19.43 -27.40
N THR A 19 -25.88 -20.53 -26.90
CA THR A 19 -26.56 -21.83 -26.79
C THR A 19 -26.02 -22.70 -25.63
N LYS A 20 -26.85 -22.91 -24.62
CA LYS A 20 -27.21 -24.23 -24.04
C LYS A 20 -28.73 -24.36 -24.28
N PRO A 21 -29.45 -25.52 -24.22
CA PRO A 21 -29.16 -26.77 -23.49
C PRO A 21 -29.71 -28.10 -24.13
N LYS A 22 -29.45 -29.27 -23.50
CA LYS A 22 -30.37 -30.44 -23.25
C LYS A 22 -29.55 -31.70 -22.87
N ARG A 23 -29.58 -32.20 -21.62
CA ARG A 23 -30.42 -33.31 -21.06
C ARG A 23 -30.56 -34.51 -22.02
N ARG A 24 -30.21 -35.76 -21.66
CA ARG A 24 -30.93 -36.61 -20.66
C ARG A 24 -30.15 -37.90 -20.27
N ALA A 25 -30.16 -38.15 -18.95
CA ALA A 25 -30.07 -39.36 -18.11
C ALA A 25 -29.90 -40.79 -18.69
N LYS A 26 -29.12 -41.62 -17.95
CA LYS A 26 -29.59 -42.84 -17.22
C LYS A 26 -28.53 -43.34 -16.18
N LYS A 27 -28.97 -43.50 -14.92
CA LYS A 27 -28.40 -44.33 -13.81
C LYS A 27 -28.87 -45.80 -13.98
N PRO A 28 -28.54 -46.82 -13.13
CA PRO A 28 -27.74 -46.88 -11.88
C PRO A 28 -26.78 -48.11 -11.73
N SER A 29 -25.91 -48.10 -10.72
CA SER A 29 -25.59 -49.22 -9.78
C SER A 29 -24.37 -48.80 -8.92
N ALA A 30 -24.52 -48.66 -7.61
CA ALA A 30 -24.43 -49.66 -6.53
C ALA A 30 -22.99 -49.76 -5.95
N SER A 31 -22.89 -49.30 -4.71
CA SER A 31 -21.86 -49.51 -3.67
C SER A 31 -20.43 -49.89 -4.06
N GLN A 32 -19.46 -49.07 -3.61
CA GLN A 32 -18.40 -49.60 -2.77
C GLN A 32 -17.78 -48.51 -1.88
N ALA A 33 -17.47 -48.96 -0.68
CA ALA A 33 -17.10 -48.18 0.49
C ALA A 33 -15.79 -47.39 0.33
N SER A 34 -15.81 -46.22 0.96
CA SER A 34 -14.74 -45.51 1.64
C SER A 34 -13.38 -46.22 1.72
N LYS A 35 -12.38 -45.64 1.06
CA LYS A 35 -11.00 -45.65 1.54
C LYS A 35 -10.28 -44.42 1.01
N VAL A 36 -10.62 -43.27 1.58
CA VAL A 36 -9.75 -42.09 1.51
C VAL A 36 -8.46 -42.50 2.22
N ARG A 37 -7.37 -42.62 1.46
CA ARG A 37 -6.03 -42.68 2.04
C ARG A 37 -5.82 -41.34 2.76
N GLN A 38 -5.95 -41.35 4.08
CA GLN A 38 -5.22 -40.43 4.93
C GLN A 38 -3.75 -40.56 4.53
N CYS A 39 -3.22 -39.51 3.91
CA CYS A 39 -1.80 -39.25 4.04
C CYS A 39 -1.63 -38.85 5.50
N ASP A 40 -1.03 -39.74 6.29
CA ASP A 40 -0.48 -39.41 7.58
C ASP A 40 0.55 -38.30 7.34
N VAL A 41 0.14 -37.06 7.60
CA VAL A 41 1.05 -35.95 7.81
C VAL A 41 1.59 -36.18 9.21
N GLU A 42 2.74 -36.85 9.29
CA GLU A 42 3.51 -36.91 10.52
C GLU A 42 3.78 -35.46 10.97
N ALA A 43 3.05 -35.07 12.02
CA ALA A 43 3.36 -33.92 12.83
C ALA A 43 4.71 -34.17 13.52
N GLY A 44 5.78 -33.70 12.89
CA GLY A 44 7.12 -34.06 13.34
C GLY A 44 8.25 -33.35 12.64
N SER A 45 8.12 -32.05 12.37
CA SER A 45 9.31 -31.21 12.24
C SER A 45 8.98 -29.79 12.71
N ARG A 46 9.29 -29.52 13.97
CA ARG A 46 9.62 -28.15 14.39
C ARG A 46 10.96 -27.84 13.72
N PHE A 47 10.90 -27.37 12.47
CA PHE A 47 12.04 -26.71 11.85
C PHE A 47 12.29 -25.46 12.69
N SER A 48 13.46 -25.38 13.33
CA SER A 48 13.89 -24.13 13.95
C SER A 48 14.12 -23.13 12.82
N PRO A 49 13.54 -21.92 12.87
CA PRO A 49 13.81 -20.86 11.90
C PRO A 49 15.32 -20.60 11.72
N GLU A 50 16.11 -20.92 12.74
CA GLU A 50 17.57 -20.74 12.79
C GLU A 50 18.36 -21.68 11.84
N GLU A 51 17.77 -22.76 11.32
CA GLU A 51 18.48 -23.70 10.43
C GLU A 51 18.14 -23.51 8.94
N ASP A 52 16.95 -23.00 8.62
CA ASP A 52 16.48 -22.85 7.23
C ASP A 52 17.19 -21.70 6.47
N TRP A 53 17.65 -20.65 7.16
CA TRP A 53 18.27 -19.51 6.47
C TRP A 53 19.65 -19.83 5.89
N LYS A 54 20.45 -20.67 6.56
CA LYS A 54 21.79 -21.05 6.09
C LYS A 54 21.79 -21.89 4.82
N VAL A 55 20.69 -22.60 4.55
CA VAL A 55 20.59 -23.53 3.43
C VAL A 55 20.34 -22.79 2.10
N ASN A 56 19.86 -21.54 2.13
CA ASN A 56 19.45 -20.84 0.92
C ASN A 56 19.51 -19.30 1.03
N CYS A 57 20.58 -18.77 1.64
CA CYS A 57 20.74 -17.33 1.93
C CYS A 57 20.55 -16.45 0.68
N GLU A 58 21.07 -16.87 -0.48
CA GLU A 58 20.98 -16.08 -1.71
C GLU A 58 19.53 -15.92 -2.19
N LYS A 59 18.74 -17.00 -2.21
CA LYS A 59 17.34 -16.90 -2.65
C LYS A 59 16.50 -16.11 -1.65
N GLN A 60 16.80 -16.21 -0.36
CA GLN A 60 16.13 -15.41 0.67
C GLN A 60 16.50 -13.93 0.58
N ALA A 61 17.76 -13.60 0.35
CA ALA A 61 18.20 -12.23 0.11
C ALA A 61 17.49 -11.66 -1.13
N LEU A 62 17.45 -12.40 -2.25
CA LEU A 62 16.71 -11.97 -3.45
C LEU A 62 15.20 -11.79 -3.18
N ALA A 63 14.59 -12.69 -2.41
CA ALA A 63 13.19 -12.57 -2.02
C ALA A 63 12.95 -11.37 -1.08
N TRP A 64 13.91 -11.05 -0.21
CA TRP A 64 13.88 -9.88 0.65
C TRP A 64 13.99 -8.59 -0.17
N TYR A 65 14.96 -8.49 -1.09
CA TYR A 65 15.10 -7.35 -2.01
C TYR A 65 13.87 -7.17 -2.90
N ALA A 66 13.17 -8.25 -3.25
CA ALA A 66 11.90 -8.17 -3.97
C ALA A 66 10.71 -7.77 -3.07
N GLY A 67 10.90 -7.59 -1.76
CA GLY A 67 9.86 -7.24 -0.80
C GLY A 67 8.83 -8.36 -0.55
N VAL A 68 9.11 -9.59 -0.98
CA VAL A 68 8.18 -10.74 -0.85
C VAL A 68 8.52 -11.66 0.32
N TYR A 69 9.67 -11.44 0.97
CA TYR A 69 10.10 -12.20 2.14
C TYR A 69 10.38 -11.26 3.32
N ASN A 70 9.76 -11.57 4.46
CA ASN A 70 10.07 -10.94 5.73
C ASN A 70 10.46 -12.02 6.76
N PRO A 71 11.75 -12.19 7.09
CA PRO A 71 12.20 -13.17 8.08
C PRO A 71 11.66 -12.91 9.48
N LEU A 72 11.24 -11.67 9.77
CA LEU A 72 10.82 -11.23 11.09
C LEU A 72 9.30 -10.96 11.17
N ALA A 73 8.52 -11.54 10.24
CA ALA A 73 7.09 -11.29 10.15
C ALA A 73 6.29 -11.71 11.40
N GLU A 74 6.79 -12.71 12.14
CA GLU A 74 6.12 -13.27 13.34
C GLU A 74 6.70 -12.74 14.65
N ILE A 75 7.51 -11.68 14.61
CA ILE A 75 8.03 -11.06 15.83
C ILE A 75 6.86 -10.54 16.70
N GLU A 76 6.95 -10.82 18.00
CA GLU A 76 6.01 -10.31 19.01
C GLU A 76 6.00 -8.77 19.01
N PRO A 77 4.82 -8.12 19.05
CA PRO A 77 4.71 -6.67 18.98
C PRO A 77 5.56 -5.92 20.02
N GLU A 78 5.79 -6.51 21.19
CA GLU A 78 6.62 -5.92 22.25
C GLU A 78 8.11 -5.81 21.89
N ARG A 79 8.58 -6.61 20.92
CA ARG A 79 9.97 -6.60 20.43
C ARG A 79 10.14 -5.67 19.23
N ILE A 80 9.05 -5.25 18.61
CA ILE A 80 9.05 -4.28 17.51
C ILE A 80 9.21 -2.89 18.10
N ARG A 81 10.15 -2.09 17.57
CA ARG A 81 10.25 -0.69 18.01
C ARG A 81 9.00 0.08 17.60
N SER A 82 8.54 0.99 18.45
CA SER A 82 7.48 1.93 18.06
C SER A 82 7.93 2.82 16.91
N ILE A 83 6.97 3.21 16.08
CA ILE A 83 7.16 4.27 15.09
C ILE A 83 7.29 5.59 15.87
N GLU A 84 8.24 6.44 15.46
CA GLU A 84 8.47 7.75 16.04
C GLU A 84 7.47 8.78 15.46
N ALA A 85 7.22 9.88 16.18
CA ALA A 85 6.19 10.85 15.78
C ALA A 85 6.48 11.52 14.41
N ASP A 86 7.75 11.81 14.14
CA ASP A 86 8.20 12.34 12.85
C ASP A 86 8.08 11.32 11.70
N GLU A 87 8.26 10.03 12.01
CA GLU A 87 8.00 8.93 11.07
C GLU A 87 6.51 8.84 10.71
N GLU A 88 5.62 8.91 11.71
CA GLU A 88 4.16 8.96 11.49
C GLU A 88 3.75 10.18 10.65
N GLU A 89 4.27 11.36 10.99
CA GLU A 89 4.01 12.60 10.24
C GLU A 89 4.48 12.49 8.78
N TRP A 90 5.67 11.93 8.56
CA TRP A 90 6.20 11.77 7.21
C TRP A 90 5.36 10.79 6.39
N LEU A 91 4.97 9.65 6.96
CA LEU A 91 4.12 8.65 6.30
C LEU A 91 2.77 9.24 5.89
N PHE A 92 2.17 10.03 6.79
CA PHE A 92 0.91 10.71 6.54
C PHE A 92 1.03 11.67 5.38
N LEU A 93 2.04 12.53 5.41
CA LEU A 93 2.26 13.48 4.34
C LEU A 93 2.60 12.79 3.02
N ALA A 94 3.44 11.75 3.04
CA ALA A 94 3.81 10.96 1.87
C ALA A 94 2.58 10.32 1.20
N ARG A 95 1.67 9.75 1.98
CA ARG A 95 0.39 9.25 1.47
C ARG A 95 -0.45 10.38 0.87
N MET A 96 -0.57 11.50 1.57
CA MET A 96 -1.41 12.62 1.12
C MET A 96 -0.95 13.24 -0.20
N ILE A 97 0.37 13.29 -0.44
CA ILE A 97 0.94 13.75 -1.71
C ILE A 97 0.95 12.67 -2.79
N GLY A 98 0.54 11.44 -2.46
CA GLY A 98 0.41 10.33 -3.40
C GLY A 98 1.72 9.58 -3.67
N TRP A 99 2.68 9.65 -2.75
CA TRP A 99 3.92 8.87 -2.84
C TRP A 99 3.75 7.42 -2.37
N LEU A 100 2.80 7.21 -1.45
CA LEU A 100 2.38 5.89 -0.98
C LEU A 100 1.03 5.53 -1.60
N GLU A 101 0.95 4.34 -2.18
CA GLU A 101 -0.27 3.79 -2.81
C GLU A 101 -1.01 2.86 -1.82
N VAL A 102 -1.39 3.39 -0.66
CA VAL A 102 -2.01 2.63 0.43
C VAL A 102 -3.23 3.32 1.04
N ASP A 103 -4.15 2.50 1.54
CA ASP A 103 -5.32 2.95 2.30
C ASP A 103 -4.99 3.22 3.77
N ASP A 104 -4.05 2.45 4.34
CA ASP A 104 -3.46 2.69 5.65
C ASP A 104 -1.94 2.81 5.48
N GLU A 105 -1.37 3.82 6.11
CA GLU A 105 0.05 4.16 6.00
C GLU A 105 0.93 3.08 6.61
N LEU A 106 0.41 2.40 7.63
CA LEU A 106 1.09 1.28 8.27
C LEU A 106 1.20 0.07 7.34
N ASP A 107 0.32 -0.05 6.33
CA ASP A 107 0.44 -1.11 5.32
C ASP A 107 1.66 -0.90 4.41
N ALA A 108 2.14 0.34 4.27
CA ALA A 108 3.36 0.65 3.53
C ALA A 108 4.63 0.15 4.23
N LEU A 109 4.54 -0.21 5.52
CA LEU A 109 5.66 -0.62 6.32
C LEU A 109 5.71 -2.14 6.55
N TYR A 110 6.91 -2.60 6.87
CA TYR A 110 7.13 -3.91 7.48
C TYR A 110 8.39 -3.91 8.33
N PHE A 111 8.29 -4.57 9.48
CA PHE A 111 9.42 -4.71 10.39
C PHE A 111 10.29 -5.87 9.95
N THR A 112 11.56 -5.60 9.64
CA THR A 112 12.49 -6.61 9.13
C THR A 112 13.94 -6.23 9.37
N ALA A 113 14.86 -7.15 9.12
CA ALA A 113 16.29 -6.89 9.09
C ALA A 113 16.81 -7.18 7.67
N ALA A 114 17.85 -6.47 7.25
CA ALA A 114 18.45 -6.69 5.94
C ALA A 114 19.32 -7.97 5.89
N PRO A 115 19.49 -8.58 4.71
CA PRO A 115 20.48 -9.66 4.51
C PRO A 115 21.91 -9.15 4.76
N PRO A 116 22.88 -10.06 4.97
CA PRO A 116 22.76 -11.52 4.95
C PRO A 116 22.41 -12.16 6.30
N ALA A 117 22.52 -11.40 7.40
CA ALA A 117 22.41 -11.94 8.75
C ALA A 117 20.98 -11.99 9.28
N PHE A 118 20.09 -11.12 8.77
CA PHE A 118 18.71 -10.98 9.28
C PHE A 118 18.65 -10.84 10.80
N ASP A 119 19.61 -10.11 11.35
CA ASP A 119 19.79 -9.95 12.79
C ASP A 119 18.66 -9.10 13.38
N GLU A 120 17.94 -9.64 14.36
CA GLU A 120 16.88 -8.93 15.07
C GLU A 120 17.38 -7.62 15.71
N VAL A 121 18.65 -7.54 16.08
CA VAL A 121 19.26 -6.32 16.65
C VAL A 121 19.33 -5.19 15.62
N GLN A 122 19.39 -5.55 14.34
CA GLN A 122 19.39 -4.62 13.20
C GLN A 122 17.99 -4.43 12.60
N ALA A 123 16.96 -5.00 13.21
CA ALA A 123 15.62 -4.92 12.69
C ALA A 123 15.05 -3.51 12.82
N ASP A 124 14.41 -3.05 11.76
CA ASP A 124 13.83 -1.72 11.66
C ASP A 124 12.57 -1.76 10.80
N TRP A 125 11.87 -0.64 10.71
CA TRP A 125 10.79 -0.41 9.76
C TRP A 125 11.35 -0.12 8.37
N TYR A 126 10.92 -0.92 7.40
CA TYR A 126 11.25 -0.74 5.99
C TYR A 126 9.99 -0.38 5.20
N LEU A 127 10.14 0.47 4.20
CA LEU A 127 9.07 0.73 3.24
C LEU A 127 8.99 -0.38 2.19
N ARG A 128 7.76 -0.83 1.88
CA ARG A 128 7.49 -1.84 0.86
C ARG A 128 7.63 -1.24 -0.53
N PRO A 129 8.56 -1.72 -1.38
CA PRO A 129 8.82 -1.11 -2.69
C PRO A 129 7.57 -1.01 -3.57
N VAL A 130 6.77 -2.09 -3.62
CA VAL A 130 5.57 -2.20 -4.47
C VAL A 130 4.45 -1.20 -4.12
N LEU A 131 4.47 -0.63 -2.91
CA LEU A 131 3.47 0.33 -2.44
C LEU A 131 3.99 1.77 -2.51
N THR A 132 5.17 1.96 -3.08
CA THR A 132 5.80 3.26 -3.27
C THR A 132 5.98 3.55 -4.74
N THR A 133 5.96 4.82 -5.11
CA THR A 133 6.12 5.26 -6.50
C THR A 133 7.57 5.47 -6.94
N PHE A 134 8.53 5.34 -6.02
CA PHE A 134 9.92 5.75 -6.25
C PHE A 134 11.00 4.80 -5.71
N LEU A 135 10.66 3.75 -4.95
CA LEU A 135 11.65 2.79 -4.45
C LEU A 135 11.58 1.47 -5.23
N GLU A 136 12.75 1.01 -5.67
CA GLU A 136 12.91 -0.29 -6.33
C GLU A 136 13.27 -1.40 -5.34
N GLU A 137 13.85 -1.05 -4.19
CA GLU A 137 14.30 -1.99 -3.15
C GLU A 137 13.83 -1.53 -1.75
N PRO A 138 13.66 -2.46 -0.80
CA PRO A 138 13.31 -2.12 0.55
C PRO A 138 14.37 -1.24 1.18
N THR A 139 13.93 -0.10 1.68
CA THR A 139 14.81 0.89 2.30
C THR A 139 14.31 1.18 3.71
N PRO A 140 15.22 1.30 4.71
CA PRO A 140 14.83 1.71 6.06
C PRO A 140 14.06 3.01 6.02
N LEU A 141 12.97 3.12 6.80
CA LEU A 141 12.11 4.29 6.81
C LEU A 141 12.89 5.59 7.10
N LYS A 142 13.83 5.54 8.05
CA LYS A 142 14.67 6.69 8.41
C LYS A 142 15.54 7.17 7.24
N ASP A 143 16.08 6.24 6.45
CA ASP A 143 16.89 6.57 5.28
C ASP A 143 16.01 7.18 4.19
N VAL A 144 14.82 6.62 3.96
CA VAL A 144 13.85 7.19 3.01
C VAL A 144 13.45 8.61 3.41
N MET A 145 13.18 8.85 4.69
CA MET A 145 12.84 10.19 5.19
C MET A 145 13.97 11.20 4.97
N ALA A 146 15.22 10.76 5.14
CA ALA A 146 16.40 11.60 4.93
C ALA A 146 16.63 11.91 3.45
N ASP A 147 16.48 10.92 2.58
CA ASP A 147 16.72 11.05 1.13
C ASP A 147 15.55 11.71 0.40
N HIS A 148 14.33 11.57 0.93
CA HIS A 148 13.09 12.06 0.35
C HIS A 148 12.30 12.94 1.33
N PRO A 149 12.83 14.14 1.68
CA PRO A 149 12.08 15.09 2.50
C PRO A 149 10.82 15.55 1.75
N ILE A 150 9.70 15.64 2.47
CA ILE A 150 8.42 16.07 1.91
C ILE A 150 8.50 17.51 1.40
N PRO A 151 8.32 17.76 0.09
CA PRO A 151 8.34 19.12 -0.44
C PRO A 151 7.06 19.84 -0.04
N HIS A 152 7.18 20.94 0.72
CA HIS A 152 6.03 21.74 1.17
C HIS A 152 5.11 22.18 0.02
N GLN A 153 5.68 22.45 -1.16
CA GLN A 153 4.92 22.79 -2.36
C GLN A 153 3.90 21.72 -2.79
N LEU A 154 4.23 20.44 -2.61
CA LEU A 154 3.30 19.34 -2.93
C LEU A 154 2.18 19.27 -1.89
N VAL A 155 2.51 19.49 -0.63
CA VAL A 155 1.53 19.54 0.46
C VAL A 155 0.56 20.72 0.28
N ASP A 156 1.07 21.91 -0.07
CA ASP A 156 0.24 23.07 -0.39
C ASP A 156 -0.74 22.78 -1.54
N GLN A 157 -0.31 22.01 -2.55
CA GLN A 157 -1.20 21.57 -3.63
C GLN A 157 -2.30 20.62 -3.13
N VAL A 158 -2.02 19.75 -2.16
CA VAL A 158 -3.06 18.93 -1.51
C VAL A 158 -4.06 19.82 -0.78
N ILE A 159 -3.59 20.74 0.05
CA ILE A 159 -4.44 21.69 0.79
C ILE A 159 -5.30 22.51 -0.17
N ALA A 160 -4.71 23.02 -1.26
CA ALA A 160 -5.44 23.75 -2.30
C ALA A 160 -6.54 22.90 -2.95
N ARG A 161 -6.29 21.61 -3.19
CA ARG A 161 -7.30 20.68 -3.71
C ARG A 161 -8.48 20.51 -2.74
N TYR A 162 -8.22 20.31 -1.45
CA TYR A 162 -9.27 20.21 -0.42
C TYR A 162 -10.09 21.49 -0.31
N THR A 163 -9.43 22.62 -0.09
CA THR A 163 -10.09 23.92 0.09
C THR A 163 -10.86 24.36 -1.15
N LYS A 164 -10.40 24.01 -2.35
CA LYS A 164 -11.14 24.21 -3.61
C LYS A 164 -12.43 23.38 -3.65
N ARG A 165 -12.39 22.10 -3.22
CA ARG A 165 -13.59 21.25 -3.12
C ARG A 165 -14.61 21.84 -2.15
N LEU A 166 -14.13 22.42 -1.05
CA LEU A 166 -14.95 23.12 -0.06
C LEU A 166 -15.40 24.53 -0.51
N LYS A 167 -14.95 25.01 -1.68
CA LYS A 167 -15.25 26.34 -2.24
C LYS A 167 -14.84 27.49 -1.32
N TRP A 168 -13.74 27.33 -0.59
CA TRP A 168 -13.25 28.38 0.29
C TRP A 168 -12.60 29.52 -0.49
N LYS A 169 -12.76 30.73 0.04
CA LYS A 169 -12.03 31.92 -0.43
C LYS A 169 -10.65 31.99 0.24
N PRO A 170 -9.66 32.66 -0.36
CA PRO A 170 -8.30 32.76 0.19
C PRO A 170 -8.23 33.28 1.63
N GLU A 171 -9.11 34.21 2.00
CA GLU A 171 -9.15 34.79 3.35
C GLU A 171 -9.53 33.73 4.39
N ARG A 172 -10.46 32.83 4.03
CA ARG A 172 -10.87 31.72 4.89
C ARG A 172 -9.75 30.68 5.04
N ILE A 173 -9.01 30.40 3.97
CA ILE A 173 -7.88 29.46 4.02
C ILE A 173 -6.81 29.98 4.97
N THR A 174 -6.46 31.26 4.85
CA THR A 174 -5.44 31.90 5.71
C THR A 174 -5.88 31.93 7.17
N ALA A 175 -7.15 32.26 7.43
CA ALA A 175 -7.71 32.24 8.78
C ALA A 175 -7.69 30.82 9.39
N PHE A 176 -8.05 29.81 8.61
CA PHE A 176 -8.04 28.42 9.05
C PHE A 176 -6.63 27.91 9.38
N ILE A 177 -5.65 28.17 8.51
CA ILE A 177 -4.25 27.78 8.77
C ILE A 177 -3.77 28.41 10.09
N ARG A 178 -4.09 29.69 10.31
CA ARG A 178 -3.73 30.39 11.54
C ARG A 178 -4.47 29.84 12.76
N GLU A 179 -5.73 29.45 12.61
CA GLU A 179 -6.53 28.84 13.69
C GLU A 179 -5.95 27.50 14.13
N VAL A 180 -5.54 26.65 13.18
CA VAL A 180 -5.00 25.31 13.47
C VAL A 180 -3.57 25.38 14.04
N THR A 181 -2.72 26.24 13.50
CA THR A 181 -1.27 26.20 13.78
C THR A 181 -0.76 27.35 14.63
N ASN A 182 -1.55 28.42 14.80
CA ASN A 182 -1.11 29.70 15.36
C ASN A 182 0.12 30.32 14.64
N LYS A 183 0.43 29.87 13.42
CA LYS A 183 1.58 30.32 12.61
C LYS A 183 1.11 30.97 11.32
N HIS A 184 2.03 31.66 10.66
CA HIS A 184 1.85 32.12 9.29
C HIS A 184 2.31 31.05 8.30
N SER A 185 1.77 31.06 7.07
CA SER A 185 2.01 30.02 6.07
C SER A 185 3.49 29.84 5.67
N ASN A 186 4.32 30.86 5.87
CA ASN A 186 5.75 30.84 5.58
C ASN A 186 6.61 30.21 6.70
N GLU A 187 6.02 29.84 7.84
CA GLU A 187 6.71 29.28 9.01
C GLU A 187 6.31 27.82 9.30
N LEU A 188 5.50 27.22 8.42
CA LEU A 188 4.95 25.89 8.61
C LEU A 188 6.04 24.81 8.45
N LYS A 189 5.97 23.82 9.33
CA LYS A 189 6.74 22.58 9.31
C LYS A 189 5.84 21.38 9.01
N ASN A 190 6.42 20.20 8.87
CA ASN A 190 5.68 18.95 8.63
C ASN A 190 4.57 18.70 9.67
N GLU A 191 4.86 18.87 10.96
CA GLU A 191 3.87 18.80 12.05
C GLU A 191 2.63 19.69 11.79
N ASP A 192 2.85 20.91 11.31
CA ASP A 192 1.79 21.90 11.06
C ASP A 192 0.95 21.48 9.84
N TYR A 193 1.64 21.02 8.80
CA TYR A 193 1.02 20.51 7.60
C TYR A 193 0.17 19.26 7.86
N ALA A 194 0.67 18.34 8.67
CA ALA A 194 -0.05 17.15 9.09
C ALA A 194 -1.33 17.55 9.84
N ALA A 195 -1.23 18.45 10.82
CA ALA A 195 -2.37 18.95 11.57
C ALA A 195 -3.43 19.63 10.67
N ILE A 196 -3.00 20.51 9.75
CA ILE A 196 -3.89 21.19 8.79
C ILE A 196 -4.67 20.17 7.96
N LEU A 197 -3.97 19.17 7.40
CA LEU A 197 -4.59 18.17 6.54
C LEU A 197 -5.52 17.22 7.29
N LEU A 198 -5.17 16.82 8.52
CA LEU A 198 -6.04 16.03 9.40
C LEU A 198 -7.34 16.78 9.70
N GLU A 199 -7.27 18.07 10.00
CA GLU A 199 -8.48 18.87 10.23
C GLU A 199 -9.29 19.06 8.94
N LEU A 200 -8.65 19.24 7.77
CA LEU A 200 -9.35 19.33 6.50
C LEU A 200 -10.07 18.03 6.10
N GLN A 201 -9.56 16.86 6.47
CA GLN A 201 -10.20 15.58 6.22
C GLN A 201 -11.49 15.38 7.03
N ARG A 202 -11.65 16.10 8.15
CA ARG A 202 -12.83 16.03 9.02
C ARG A 202 -14.00 16.90 8.53
N LEU A 203 -13.78 17.76 7.54
CA LEU A 203 -14.73 18.75 7.02
C LEU A 203 -15.40 18.30 5.72
#